data_AF-A0AA37QYR4-F1
#
_entry.id   AF-A0AA37QYR4-F1
#
_cell.length_a   1.000
_cell.length_b   1.000
_cell.length_c   1.000
_cell.angle_alpha   90.00
_cell.angle_beta   90.00
_cell.angle_gamma   90.00
#
_symmetry.space_group_name_H-M   'P 1'
#
loop_
_entity.id
_entity.type
_entity.pdbx_description
1 polymer ?
#
loop_
_entity_poly.entity_id
_entity_poly.type
_entity_poly.pdbx_seq_one_letter_code
_entity_poly.pdbx_strand_id
1 'polypeptide(L)'
;MREGDSVADIRLRVERALGLARPLPMAALQRMMDDEEYFHHLIAARTAPAMLSHLIAFAEGDAKPSTSTPIRTGDDEPHSAGALVAKAAKAFASWSKGGFTQVDEAVRERRLTACLSCEKLSASPKGLLYKVAGLIAADNRTCSACGCMVTAKARLPYENCPLPAEPGSDISRWGEPLRRKK
;
A
#
# COMPACT_ATOMS: atom_id res chain seq x y z
N MET A 1 7.96 -2.04 18.77
CA MET A 1 7.61 -2.30 20.18
C MET A 1 8.77 -1.78 21.02
N ARG A 2 8.50 -0.95 22.03
CA ARG A 2 9.51 -0.68 23.06
C ARG A 2 9.44 -1.81 24.08
N GLU A 3 10.60 -2.22 24.59
CA GLU A 3 10.69 -3.13 25.73
C GLU A 3 9.79 -2.58 26.87
N GLY A 4 8.79 -3.35 27.32
CA GLY A 4 8.00 -3.04 28.52
C GLY A 4 6.59 -2.44 28.35
N ASP A 5 6.03 -2.33 27.14
CA ASP A 5 4.62 -1.92 27.00
C ASP A 5 3.67 -3.04 27.48
N SER A 6 2.86 -2.77 28.52
CA SER A 6 1.84 -3.72 28.97
C SER A 6 0.66 -3.76 28.00
N VAL A 7 -0.09 -4.88 27.99
CA VAL A 7 -1.32 -5.00 27.16
C VAL A 7 -2.32 -3.88 27.47
N ALA A 8 -2.36 -3.41 28.73
CA ALA A 8 -3.18 -2.28 29.13
C ALA A 8 -2.72 -0.96 28.48
N ASP A 9 -1.42 -0.72 28.38
CA ASP A 9 -0.86 0.47 27.73
C ASP A 9 -1.16 0.48 26.23
N ILE A 10 -1.06 -0.69 25.59
CA ILE A 10 -1.39 -0.86 24.17
C ILE A 10 -2.87 -0.55 23.94
N ARG A 11 -3.76 -1.14 24.76
CA ARG A 11 -5.20 -0.90 24.66
C ARG A 11 -5.55 0.57 24.80
N LEU A 12 -4.96 1.26 25.78
CA LEU A 12 -5.21 2.67 26.05
C LEU A 12 -4.73 3.58 24.90
N ARG A 13 -3.62 3.24 24.25
CA ARG A 13 -3.15 3.96 23.05
C ARG A 13 -4.10 3.79 21.87
N VAL A 14 -4.63 2.58 21.68
CA VAL A 14 -5.58 2.26 20.60
C VAL A 14 -6.91 2.95 20.85
N GLU A 15 -7.43 2.90 22.07
CA GLU A 15 -8.64 3.62 22.48
C GLU A 15 -8.54 5.13 22.16
N ARG A 16 -7.40 5.74 22.50
CA ARG A 16 -7.13 7.15 22.19
C ARG A 16 -7.03 7.41 20.68
N ALA A 17 -6.37 6.53 19.93
CA ALA A 17 -6.22 6.68 18.48
C ALA A 17 -7.55 6.54 17.72
N LEU A 18 -8.46 5.71 18.24
CA LEU A 18 -9.80 5.49 17.69
C LEU A 18 -10.84 6.49 18.22
N GLY A 19 -10.50 7.31 19.22
CA GLY A 19 -11.41 8.29 19.81
C GLY A 19 -12.57 7.65 20.58
N LEU A 20 -12.36 6.48 21.18
CA LEU A 20 -13.42 5.73 21.84
C LEU A 20 -13.81 6.34 23.19
N ALA A 21 -15.12 6.54 23.38
CA ALA A 21 -15.69 6.95 24.68
C ALA A 21 -15.86 5.78 25.66
N ARG A 22 -15.79 4.53 25.16
CA ARG A 22 -15.90 3.31 25.95
C ARG A 22 -14.62 2.48 25.82
N PRO A 23 -14.28 1.68 26.84
CA PRO A 23 -13.09 0.85 26.79
C PRO A 23 -13.19 -0.17 25.65
N LEU A 24 -12.08 -0.39 24.94
CA LEU A 24 -12.01 -1.34 23.84
C LEU A 24 -12.12 -2.78 24.41
N PRO A 25 -13.04 -3.61 23.91
CA PRO A 25 -13.13 -5.01 24.29
C PRO A 25 -11.83 -5.76 23.97
N MET A 26 -11.45 -6.69 24.85
CA MET A 26 -10.23 -7.49 24.64
C MET A 26 -10.30 -8.35 23.38
N ALA A 27 -11.49 -8.83 22.99
CA ALA A 27 -11.69 -9.56 21.75
C ALA A 27 -11.39 -8.70 20.50
N ALA A 28 -11.78 -7.42 20.53
CA ALA A 28 -11.49 -6.49 19.45
C ALA A 28 -9.98 -6.14 19.41
N LEU A 29 -9.33 -6.00 20.57
CA LEU A 29 -7.89 -5.79 20.65
C LEU A 29 -7.11 -6.97 20.08
N GLN A 30 -7.50 -8.20 20.45
CA GLN A 30 -6.87 -9.43 19.96
C GLN A 30 -7.06 -9.56 18.44
N ARG A 31 -8.29 -9.38 17.95
CA ARG A 31 -8.59 -9.45 16.51
C ARG A 31 -7.79 -8.43 15.70
N MET A 32 -7.59 -7.23 16.24
CA MET A 32 -6.77 -6.20 15.60
C MET A 32 -5.28 -6.57 15.50
N MET A 33 -4.78 -7.41 16.42
CA MET A 33 -3.41 -7.92 16.36
C MET A 33 -3.28 -9.09 15.36
N ASP A 34 -4.34 -9.86 15.19
CA ASP A 34 -4.34 -11.07 14.35
C ASP A 34 -4.80 -10.79 12.89
N ASP A 35 -5.56 -9.73 12.65
CA ASP A 35 -6.18 -9.38 11.37
C ASP A 35 -5.88 -7.91 10.98
N GLU A 36 -4.95 -7.74 10.03
CA GLU A 36 -4.52 -6.43 9.52
C GLU A 36 -5.66 -5.70 8.78
N GLU A 37 -6.55 -6.42 8.10
CA GLU A 37 -7.69 -5.84 7.39
C GLU A 37 -8.72 -5.27 8.38
N TYR A 38 -8.97 -5.99 9.48
CA TYR A 38 -9.80 -5.50 10.57
C TYR A 38 -9.24 -4.22 11.21
N PHE A 39 -7.91 -4.15 11.41
CA PHE A 39 -7.26 -2.92 11.88
C PHE A 39 -7.50 -1.74 10.91
N HIS A 40 -7.31 -1.96 9.61
CA HIS A 40 -7.55 -0.91 8.61
C HIS A 40 -9.01 -0.43 8.63
N HIS A 41 -9.98 -1.33 8.75
CA HIS A 41 -11.39 -0.98 8.86
C HIS A 41 -11.69 -0.16 10.12
N LEU A 42 -11.10 -0.51 11.27
CA LEU A 42 -11.26 0.27 12.51
C LEU A 42 -10.70 1.69 12.36
N ILE A 43 -9.51 1.84 11.77
CA ILE A 43 -8.90 3.16 11.54
C ILE A 43 -9.72 3.99 10.55
N ALA A 44 -10.22 3.38 9.48
CA ALA A 44 -11.07 4.07 8.50
C ALA A 44 -12.42 4.51 9.12
N ALA A 45 -12.99 3.69 10.01
CA ALA A 45 -14.26 3.98 10.66
C ALA A 45 -14.16 4.98 11.83
N ARG A 46 -12.95 5.45 12.21
CA ARG A 46 -12.74 6.31 13.39
C ARG A 46 -13.56 7.61 13.39
N THR A 47 -13.90 8.15 12.21
CA THR A 47 -14.71 9.37 12.06
C THR A 47 -16.20 9.09 11.91
N ALA A 48 -16.62 7.82 11.95
CA ALA A 48 -18.00 7.37 11.79
C ALA A 48 -18.41 6.52 13.02
N PRO A 49 -18.87 7.16 14.12
CA PRO A 49 -19.07 6.48 15.41
C PRO A 49 -20.02 5.28 15.36
N ALA A 50 -21.05 5.33 14.51
CA ALA A 50 -21.99 4.22 14.31
C ALA A 50 -21.31 3.00 13.66
N MET A 51 -20.48 3.22 12.64
CA MET A 51 -19.73 2.16 11.96
C MET A 51 -18.66 1.58 12.88
N LEU A 52 -17.94 2.44 13.61
CA LEU A 52 -16.93 2.01 14.57
C LEU A 52 -17.52 1.14 15.69
N SER A 53 -18.67 1.55 16.23
CA SER A 53 -19.40 0.78 17.23
C SER A 53 -19.85 -0.58 16.69
N HIS A 54 -20.28 -0.63 15.44
CA HIS A 54 -20.68 -1.87 14.77
C HIS A 54 -19.48 -2.83 14.58
N LEU A 55 -18.32 -2.31 14.14
CA LEU A 55 -17.10 -3.12 13.94
C LEU A 55 -16.53 -3.66 15.26
N ILE A 56 -16.66 -2.90 16.35
CA ILE A 56 -16.27 -3.35 17.69
C ILE A 56 -17.22 -4.42 18.20
N ALA A 57 -18.54 -4.21 18.08
CA ALA A 57 -19.55 -5.19 18.48
C ALA A 57 -19.44 -6.50 17.66
N PHE A 58 -19.06 -6.39 16.39
CA PHE A 58 -18.81 -7.55 15.51
C PHE A 58 -17.62 -8.41 15.97
N ALA A 59 -16.68 -7.85 16.73
CA ALA A 59 -15.58 -8.63 17.32
C ALA A 59 -15.98 -9.32 18.63
N GLU A 60 -17.09 -8.93 19.26
CA GLU A 60 -17.61 -9.55 20.48
C GLU A 60 -18.60 -10.70 20.21
N GLY A 61 -19.20 -10.75 19.02
CA GLY A 61 -20.12 -11.82 18.60
C GLY A 61 -19.46 -12.84 17.68
N ASP A 62 -19.78 -14.11 17.87
CA ASP A 62 -19.34 -15.31 17.10
C ASP A 62 -19.79 -15.32 15.62
N ALA A 63 -19.58 -14.22 14.90
CA ALA A 63 -19.73 -14.17 13.45
C ALA A 63 -18.39 -14.52 12.81
N LYS A 64 -18.27 -15.80 12.39
CA LYS A 64 -17.31 -16.24 11.37
C LYS A 64 -17.23 -15.19 10.25
N PRO A 65 -16.03 -14.96 9.70
CA PRO A 65 -15.76 -13.81 8.85
C PRO A 65 -16.78 -13.72 7.71
N SER A 66 -17.38 -12.53 7.53
CA SER A 66 -17.68 -12.09 6.17
C SER A 66 -16.34 -11.99 5.48
N THR A 67 -15.92 -13.11 4.89
CA THR A 67 -15.13 -13.10 3.68
C THR A 67 -15.74 -12.02 2.80
N SER A 68 -14.99 -10.94 2.60
CA SER A 68 -15.02 -10.18 1.37
C SER A 68 -15.30 -11.19 0.26
N THR A 69 -16.51 -11.17 -0.30
CA THR A 69 -16.93 -12.11 -1.33
C THR A 69 -15.84 -12.08 -2.41
N PRO A 70 -15.01 -13.12 -2.55
CA PRO A 70 -14.13 -13.16 -3.68
C PRO A 70 -15.07 -13.26 -4.87
N ILE A 71 -14.83 -12.47 -5.91
CA ILE A 71 -15.41 -12.74 -7.21
C ILE A 71 -15.07 -14.21 -7.51
N ARG A 72 -16.08 -15.08 -7.42
CA ARG A 72 -15.96 -16.53 -7.67
C ARG A 72 -15.64 -16.71 -9.15
N THR A 73 -14.36 -16.69 -9.51
CA THR A 73 -13.88 -17.55 -10.58
C THR A 73 -13.73 -18.92 -9.93
N GLY A 74 -14.54 -19.90 -10.37
CA GLY A 74 -14.66 -21.22 -9.77
C GLY A 74 -13.32 -21.90 -9.46
N ASP A 75 -13.37 -22.75 -8.42
CA ASP A 75 -12.36 -23.70 -7.93
C ASP A 75 -11.88 -23.39 -6.50
N ASP A 76 -12.79 -23.58 -5.53
CA ASP A 76 -12.51 -23.68 -4.10
C ASP A 76 -11.88 -25.06 -3.79
N GLU A 77 -10.59 -25.24 -4.12
CA GLU A 77 -9.74 -26.26 -3.49
C GLU A 77 -8.95 -25.62 -2.34
N PRO A 78 -8.81 -26.30 -1.17
CA PRO A 78 -7.98 -25.80 -0.07
C PRO A 78 -6.55 -25.58 -0.56
N HIS A 79 -6.14 -24.32 -0.66
CA HIS A 79 -4.83 -23.97 -1.19
C HIS A 79 -3.74 -24.42 -0.21
N SER A 80 -3.14 -25.56 -0.49
CA SER A 80 -1.92 -26.01 0.17
C SER A 80 -0.80 -24.98 -0.04
N ALA A 81 0.19 -24.94 0.86
CA ALA A 81 1.36 -24.07 0.70
C ALA A 81 2.04 -24.26 -0.68
N GLY A 82 2.01 -25.48 -1.22
CA GLY A 82 2.49 -25.77 -2.58
C GLY A 82 1.66 -25.10 -3.67
N ALA A 83 0.33 -25.05 -3.54
CA ALA A 83 -0.55 -24.35 -4.48
C ALA A 83 -0.30 -22.83 -4.48
N LEU A 84 0.01 -22.25 -3.31
CA LEU A 84 0.38 -20.83 -3.18
C LEU A 84 1.75 -20.54 -3.82
N VAL A 85 2.75 -21.39 -3.58
CA VAL A 85 4.07 -21.28 -4.22
C VAL A 85 3.96 -21.43 -5.73
N ALA A 86 3.15 -22.38 -6.22
CA ALA A 86 2.92 -22.57 -7.64
C ALA A 86 2.21 -21.36 -8.29
N LYS A 87 1.21 -20.77 -7.61
CA LYS A 87 0.55 -19.54 -8.06
C LYS A 87 1.54 -18.36 -8.07
N ALA A 88 2.37 -18.21 -7.04
CA ALA A 88 3.40 -17.18 -6.97
C ALA A 88 4.45 -17.34 -8.08
N ALA A 89 4.93 -18.56 -8.32
CA ALA A 89 5.88 -18.86 -9.40
C ALA A 89 5.27 -18.61 -10.79
N LYS A 90 3.99 -18.94 -10.99
CA LYS A 90 3.26 -18.67 -12.23
C LYS A 90 3.04 -17.17 -12.44
N ALA A 91 2.71 -16.43 -11.38
CA ALA A 91 2.60 -14.98 -11.42
C ALA A 91 3.97 -14.33 -11.68
N PHE A 92 5.03 -14.84 -11.07
CA PHE A 92 6.39 -14.36 -11.31
C PHE A 92 6.84 -14.66 -12.76
N ALA A 93 6.53 -15.85 -13.28
CA ALA A 93 6.83 -16.24 -14.65
C ALA A 93 6.01 -15.43 -15.69
N SER A 94 4.76 -15.09 -15.39
CA SER A 94 3.97 -14.21 -16.25
C SER A 94 4.51 -12.77 -16.22
N TRP A 95 4.97 -12.29 -15.05
CA TRP A 95 5.65 -11.01 -14.90
C TRP A 95 7.00 -10.98 -15.63
N SER A 96 7.79 -12.05 -15.55
CA SER A 96 9.07 -12.15 -16.23
C SER A 96 8.91 -12.22 -17.76
N LYS A 97 7.82 -12.81 -18.26
CA LYS A 97 7.48 -12.87 -19.68
C LYS A 97 6.96 -11.53 -20.23
N GLY A 98 6.31 -10.72 -19.39
CA GLY A 98 5.98 -9.32 -19.67
C GLY A 98 7.19 -8.38 -19.66
N GLY A 99 8.33 -8.90 -19.21
CA GLY A 99 9.63 -8.28 -19.31
C GLY A 99 9.92 -7.37 -18.13
N PHE A 100 11.04 -7.63 -17.46
CA PHE A 100 11.85 -6.58 -16.83
C PHE A 100 12.44 -5.61 -17.87
N THR A 101 11.70 -5.39 -18.97
CA THR A 101 12.05 -4.48 -20.04
C THR A 101 12.08 -3.10 -19.45
N GLN A 102 13.22 -2.44 -19.62
CA GLN A 102 13.37 -1.05 -19.26
C GLN A 102 13.11 -0.21 -20.50
N VAL A 103 12.67 1.02 -20.30
CA VAL A 103 12.69 2.01 -21.39
C VAL A 103 14.12 2.25 -21.85
N ASP A 104 14.28 2.74 -23.08
CA ASP A 104 15.59 3.16 -23.56
C ASP A 104 16.18 4.29 -22.69
N GLU A 105 17.49 4.46 -22.79
CA GLU A 105 18.22 5.40 -21.95
C GLU A 105 17.75 6.85 -22.14
N ALA A 106 17.39 7.25 -23.36
CA ALA A 106 16.94 8.61 -23.65
C ALA A 106 15.58 8.89 -23.00
N VAL A 107 14.65 7.94 -23.04
CA VAL A 107 13.36 8.03 -22.35
C VAL A 107 13.58 8.07 -20.83
N ARG A 108 14.46 7.22 -20.30
CA ARG A 108 14.81 7.21 -18.87
C ARG A 108 15.35 8.55 -18.42
N GLU A 109 16.33 9.09 -19.14
CA GLU A 109 17.00 10.35 -18.80
C GLU A 109 16.04 11.54 -18.86
N ARG A 110 15.19 11.60 -19.89
CA ARG A 110 14.13 12.61 -20.00
C ARG A 110 13.16 12.55 -18.82
N ARG A 111 12.64 11.37 -18.49
CA ARG A 111 11.72 11.16 -17.36
C ARG A 111 12.37 11.52 -16.03
N LEU A 112 13.62 11.09 -15.83
CA LEU A 112 14.37 11.37 -14.61
C LEU A 112 14.63 12.87 -14.46
N THR A 113 15.04 13.55 -15.52
CA THR A 113 15.26 15.00 -15.53
C THR A 113 14.00 15.76 -15.11
N ALA A 114 12.84 15.39 -15.68
CA ALA A 114 11.55 15.96 -15.29
C ALA A 114 11.20 15.70 -13.80
N CYS A 115 11.59 14.54 -13.26
CA CYS A 115 11.42 14.25 -11.84
C CYS A 115 12.36 15.06 -10.95
N LEU A 116 13.61 15.27 -11.36
CA LEU A 116 14.62 16.00 -10.59
C LEU A 116 14.31 17.49 -10.46
N SER A 117 13.58 18.07 -11.42
CA SER A 117 13.09 19.45 -11.38
C SER A 117 11.69 19.61 -10.77
N CYS A 118 11.05 18.52 -10.35
CA CYS A 118 9.65 18.53 -9.90
C CYS A 118 9.53 18.94 -8.42
N GLU A 119 8.60 19.85 -8.12
CA GLU A 119 8.33 20.33 -6.76
C GLU A 119 7.74 19.25 -5.84
N LYS A 120 7.31 18.12 -6.41
CA LYS A 120 6.82 16.97 -5.65
C LYS A 120 7.92 16.02 -5.19
N LEU A 121 9.18 16.23 -5.60
CA LEU A 121 10.29 15.39 -5.19
C LEU A 121 10.62 15.63 -3.71
N SER A 122 10.58 14.58 -2.91
CA SER A 122 10.85 14.63 -1.48
C SER A 122 11.94 13.64 -1.09
N ALA A 123 12.57 13.88 0.06
CA ALA A 123 13.42 12.87 0.69
C ALA A 123 12.60 11.60 0.97
N SER A 124 13.26 10.45 0.85
CA SER A 124 12.62 9.18 1.17
C SER A 124 12.20 9.14 2.66
N PRO A 125 11.04 8.53 3.00
CA PRO A 125 10.70 8.24 4.38
C PRO A 125 11.80 7.40 5.05
N LYS A 126 12.11 7.69 6.31
CA LYS A 126 13.09 6.93 7.09
C LYS A 126 12.48 5.57 7.48
N GLY A 127 12.62 4.57 6.60
CA GLY A 127 12.20 3.18 6.83
C GLY A 127 13.22 2.17 6.30
N LEU A 128 13.28 0.97 6.92
CA LEU A 128 14.28 -0.05 6.61
C LEU A 128 14.26 -0.47 5.12
N LEU A 129 13.06 -0.58 4.52
CA LEU A 129 12.86 -0.91 3.10
C LEU A 129 13.49 0.12 2.15
N TYR A 130 13.40 1.42 2.48
CA TYR A 130 13.96 2.50 1.67
C TYR A 130 15.48 2.63 1.81
N LYS A 131 16.05 2.20 2.96
CA LYS A 131 17.51 2.12 3.14
C LYS A 131 18.13 1.06 2.25
N VAL A 132 17.50 -0.10 2.10
CA VAL A 132 17.99 -1.18 1.22
C VAL A 132 17.91 -0.76 -0.25
N ALA A 133 16.81 -0.13 -0.68
CA ALA A 133 16.70 0.41 -2.04
C ALA A 133 17.72 1.54 -2.32
N GLY A 134 18.02 2.38 -1.32
CA GLY A 134 19.03 3.44 -1.42
C GLY A 134 20.48 2.96 -1.47
N LEU A 135 20.76 1.69 -1.15
CA LEU A 135 22.11 1.11 -1.35
C LEU A 135 22.36 0.71 -2.82
N ILE A 136 21.31 0.58 -3.63
CA ILE A 136 21.37 0.13 -5.03
C ILE A 136 21.21 1.32 -6.00
N ALA A 137 20.59 2.42 -5.55
CA ALA A 137 20.36 3.62 -6.35
C ALA A 137 21.03 4.84 -5.71
N ALA A 138 21.83 5.58 -6.51
CA ALA A 138 22.54 6.79 -6.06
C ALA A 138 21.61 7.93 -5.59
N ASP A 139 20.34 7.87 -5.98
CA ASP A 139 19.29 8.78 -5.54
C ASP A 139 18.05 7.98 -5.12
N ASN A 140 17.71 8.09 -3.83
CA ASN A 140 16.60 7.38 -3.19
C ASN A 140 15.36 8.25 -3.00
N ARG A 141 15.32 9.47 -3.56
CA ARG A 141 14.20 10.39 -3.39
C ARG A 141 12.91 9.84 -4.00
N THR A 142 11.81 10.19 -3.35
CA THR A 142 10.46 9.71 -3.67
C THR A 142 9.60 10.86 -4.17
N CYS A 143 8.69 10.60 -5.09
CA CYS A 143 7.70 11.60 -5.51
C CYS A 143 6.51 11.59 -4.55
N SER A 144 6.19 12.72 -3.93
CA SER A 144 5.04 12.86 -3.01
C SER A 144 3.67 12.70 -3.68
N ALA A 145 3.58 12.82 -5.02
CA ALA A 145 2.34 12.62 -5.76
C ALA A 145 2.03 11.14 -6.06
N CYS A 146 3.05 10.27 -6.16
CA CYS A 146 2.86 8.85 -6.49
C CYS A 146 3.47 7.86 -5.48
N GLY A 147 4.27 8.34 -4.53
CA GLY A 147 4.98 7.52 -3.54
C GLY A 147 6.16 6.71 -4.10
N CYS A 148 6.40 6.72 -5.41
CA CYS A 148 7.45 5.90 -6.02
C CYS A 148 8.84 6.57 -5.90
N MET A 149 9.88 5.73 -5.84
CA MET A 149 11.26 6.17 -6.06
C MET A 149 11.45 6.55 -7.54
N VAL A 150 11.89 7.78 -7.78
CA VAL A 150 11.87 8.36 -9.14
C VAL A 150 12.84 7.67 -10.10
N THR A 151 14.00 7.22 -9.59
CA THR A 151 15.01 6.49 -10.34
C THR A 151 14.52 5.12 -10.82
N ALA A 152 13.77 4.41 -9.97
CA ALA A 152 13.15 3.13 -10.32
C ALA A 152 11.98 3.33 -11.29
N LYS A 153 11.08 4.27 -10.99
CA LYS A 153 9.87 4.50 -11.80
C LYS A 153 10.20 4.95 -13.23
N ALA A 154 11.22 5.79 -13.41
CA ALA A 154 11.62 6.29 -14.73
C ALA A 154 12.02 5.16 -15.70
N ARG A 155 12.50 4.02 -15.18
CA ARG A 155 12.94 2.86 -15.97
C ARG A 155 11.79 1.98 -16.46
N LEU A 156 10.61 2.08 -15.87
CA LEU A 156 9.52 1.15 -16.13
C LEU A 156 8.68 1.59 -17.36
N PRO A 157 8.47 0.72 -18.36
CA PRO A 157 7.82 1.09 -19.63
C PRO A 157 6.33 1.36 -19.50
N TYR A 158 5.68 0.74 -18.50
CA TYR A 158 4.24 0.88 -18.26
C TYR A 158 3.88 1.96 -17.23
N GLU A 159 4.88 2.63 -16.67
CA GLU A 159 4.68 3.72 -15.72
C GLU A 159 4.50 5.06 -16.43
N ASN A 160 3.78 5.97 -15.77
CA ASN A 160 3.60 7.36 -16.19
C ASN A 160 3.58 8.30 -14.98
N CYS A 161 3.88 9.58 -15.19
CA CYS A 161 3.67 10.59 -14.16
C CYS A 161 2.15 10.82 -13.98
N PRO A 162 1.62 10.77 -12.75
CA PRO A 162 0.18 10.97 -12.55
C PRO A 162 -0.24 12.44 -12.66
N LEU A 163 0.72 13.37 -12.67
CA LEU A 163 0.44 14.80 -12.72
C LEU A 163 0.46 15.29 -14.17
N PRO A 164 -0.53 16.10 -14.56
CA PRO A 164 -0.51 16.76 -15.85
C PRO A 164 0.61 17.81 -15.91
N ALA A 165 1.08 18.10 -17.12
CA ALA A 165 2.06 19.15 -17.37
C ALA A 165 1.53 20.51 -16.90
N GLU A 166 0.27 20.80 -17.20
CA GLU A 166 -0.48 21.99 -16.80
C GLU A 166 -1.90 21.57 -16.37
N PRO A 167 -2.61 22.36 -15.54
CA PRO A 167 -4.00 22.07 -15.17
C PRO A 167 -4.88 21.85 -16.42
N GLY A 168 -5.53 20.69 -16.49
CA GLY A 168 -6.39 20.31 -17.62
C GLY A 168 -5.67 19.67 -18.81
N SER A 169 -4.35 19.54 -18.80
CA SER A 169 -3.60 18.89 -19.88
C SER A 169 -3.80 17.36 -19.87
N ASP A 170 -3.90 16.78 -21.07
CA ASP A 170 -3.88 15.33 -21.29
C ASP A 170 -2.45 14.78 -21.48
N ILE A 171 -1.44 15.61 -21.25
CA ILE A 171 -0.02 15.25 -21.25
C ILE A 171 0.50 15.33 -19.82
N SER A 172 1.26 14.32 -19.41
CA SER A 172 1.91 14.27 -18.11
C SER A 172 3.17 15.13 -18.07
N ARG A 173 3.70 15.38 -16.87
CA ARG A 173 4.99 16.09 -16.71
C ARG A 173 6.19 15.38 -17.36
N TRP A 174 6.04 14.13 -17.79
CA TRP A 174 7.05 13.41 -18.57
C TRP A 174 6.97 13.69 -20.08
N GLY A 175 6.02 14.51 -20.53
CA GLY A 175 5.75 14.75 -21.94
C GLY A 175 5.04 13.56 -22.62
N GLU A 176 4.38 12.71 -21.85
CA GLU A 176 3.72 11.50 -22.32
C GLU A 176 2.21 11.58 -22.11
N PRO A 177 1.39 10.86 -22.89
CA PRO A 177 -0.07 10.84 -22.67
C PRO A 177 -0.42 10.44 -21.23
N LEU A 178 -1.27 11.25 -20.60
CA LEU A 178 -1.69 11.03 -19.23
C LEU A 178 -2.56 9.77 -19.14
N ARG A 179 -2.09 8.76 -18.41
CA ARG A 179 -2.86 7.53 -18.18
C ARG A 179 -3.74 7.68 -16.95
N ARG A 180 -4.99 8.08 -17.15
CA ARG A 180 -5.99 8.12 -16.06
C ARG A 180 -6.33 6.68 -15.66
N LYS A 181 -6.14 6.33 -14.39
CA LYS A 181 -6.69 5.08 -13.85
C LYS A 181 -8.22 5.22 -13.90
N LYS A 182 -8.89 4.36 -14.67
CA LYS A 182 -10.35 4.22 -14.62
C LYS A 182 -10.77 3.65 -13.28
#